data_AF-A0AAU3RRF6-F1
#
_entry.id   AF-A0AAU3RRF6-F1
#
_cell.length_a   1.000
_cell.length_b   1.000
_cell.length_c   1.000
_cell.angle_alpha   90.00
_cell.angle_beta   90.00
_cell.angle_gamma   90.00
#
_symmetry.space_group_name_H-M   'P 1'
#
loop_
_entity.id
_entity.type
_entity.pdbx_description
1 polymer ?
#
loop_
_entity_poly.entity_id
_entity_poly.type
_entity_poly.pdbx_seq_one_letter_code
_entity_poly.pdbx_strand_id
1 'polypeptide(L)'
;MGGPVGESKRKAVLRACGCAVAGLFLIAGCAADGSSKGGAASGTPGTSATPSGTGASGTGGTGASAPAARPSSSPPIPMPPVDESKQPKTAAEARDLLARIIIAEHDLGPDVVRSTPFESGPGRWPVLDESCVWQTEGLPADVLATSTRHFHIPAKDGRGRVRINATVTVHHSREESGWETARAMEEVLRCPDQKLREGEDLKGLWGGVFYLGEQMNEWTEDAFTESGKYVNAQDGGGPYDYTWSQAQFGPVTVAIAVKGAQGIANDELNTYVAKGTGQMMIQAKQELGKAAG
;
A
#
# COMPACT_ATOMS: atom_id res chain seq x y z
N MET A 1 56.66 9.79 -41.37
CA MET A 1 56.16 11.17 -41.14
C MET A 1 54.81 11.02 -40.44
N GLY A 2 54.56 11.34 -39.16
CA GLY A 2 55.30 12.10 -38.17
C GLY A 2 54.43 13.17 -37.49
N GLY A 3 53.33 12.79 -36.80
CA GLY A 3 52.55 13.61 -35.84
C GLY A 3 51.67 14.74 -36.40
N PRO A 4 50.78 15.38 -35.59
CA PRO A 4 50.63 15.32 -34.12
C PRO A 4 49.21 14.83 -33.66
N VAL A 5 49.10 13.99 -32.62
CA VAL A 5 48.96 14.30 -31.18
C VAL A 5 47.85 15.32 -30.87
N GLY A 6 46.68 14.80 -30.46
CA GLY A 6 45.59 15.55 -29.86
C GLY A 6 45.75 15.63 -28.34
N GLU A 7 45.73 16.86 -27.82
CA GLU A 7 45.76 17.12 -26.38
C GLU A 7 44.38 17.60 -25.90
N SER A 8 43.83 16.81 -24.98
CA SER A 8 42.61 17.04 -24.22
C SER A 8 42.79 18.20 -23.23
N LYS A 9 41.89 19.20 -23.28
CA LYS A 9 41.67 20.11 -22.14
C LYS A 9 40.20 20.15 -21.79
N ARG A 10 39.84 19.35 -20.78
CA ARG A 10 38.60 19.46 -20.00
C ARG A 10 38.59 20.82 -19.30
N LYS A 11 37.62 21.66 -19.63
CA LYS A 11 37.28 22.85 -18.83
C LYS A 11 36.22 22.45 -17.81
N ALA A 12 36.60 22.47 -16.53
CA ALA A 12 35.67 22.51 -15.42
C ALA A 12 34.96 23.86 -15.43
N VAL A 13 33.64 23.86 -15.25
CA VAL A 13 32.84 25.06 -14.95
C VAL A 13 32.05 24.78 -13.70
N LEU A 14 32.49 25.36 -12.58
CA LEU A 14 31.67 25.63 -11.41
C LEU A 14 30.73 26.81 -11.73
N ARG A 15 29.45 26.67 -11.41
CA ARG A 15 28.51 27.76 -11.06
C ARG A 15 27.58 27.20 -9.98
N ALA A 16 27.76 27.56 -8.71
CA ALA A 16 27.41 28.82 -8.03
C ALA A 16 25.90 28.94 -7.73
N CYS A 17 25.63 29.05 -6.42
CA CYS A 17 24.36 29.20 -5.72
C CYS A 17 23.42 30.28 -6.26
N GLY A 18 22.12 30.09 -6.02
CA GLY A 18 21.11 31.14 -6.02
C GLY A 18 19.99 30.81 -5.05
N CYS A 19 20.10 31.33 -3.82
CA CYS A 19 18.98 31.44 -2.89
C CYS A 19 18.07 32.59 -3.33
N ALA A 20 16.76 32.41 -3.25
CA ALA A 20 15.80 33.51 -3.24
C ALA A 20 14.78 33.27 -2.13
N VAL A 21 14.80 34.17 -1.14
CA VAL A 21 13.82 34.32 -0.06
C VAL A 21 12.97 35.54 -0.39
N ALA A 22 11.64 35.39 -0.40
CA ALA A 22 10.62 36.43 -0.17
C ALA A 22 9.25 35.73 -0.26
N GLY A 23 8.23 35.98 0.57
CA GLY A 23 8.07 36.96 1.63
C GLY A 23 6.77 36.65 2.41
N LEU A 24 6.77 37.13 3.64
CA LEU A 24 5.75 37.02 4.67
C LEU A 24 4.52 37.90 4.32
N PHE A 25 3.30 37.39 4.48
CA PHE A 25 2.11 38.21 4.72
C PHE A 25 1.40 37.71 5.99
N LEU A 26 1.04 38.66 6.85
CA LEU A 26 0.51 38.46 8.19
C LEU A 26 -0.82 39.24 8.34
N ILE A 27 -1.77 38.58 9.03
CA ILE A 27 -2.83 39.10 9.94
C ILE A 27 -4.22 39.47 9.36
N ALA A 28 -5.23 38.73 9.85
CA ALA A 28 -6.51 39.13 10.50
C ALA A 28 -7.55 38.02 10.22
N GLY A 29 -8.29 37.38 11.15
CA GLY A 29 -8.76 37.74 12.48
C GLY A 29 -10.29 37.90 12.44
N CYS A 30 -11.08 36.91 12.90
CA CYS A 30 -12.37 37.11 13.57
C CYS A 30 -12.98 35.78 14.05
N ALA A 31 -13.18 35.67 15.36
CA ALA A 31 -14.06 34.71 16.01
C ALA A 31 -15.50 35.27 16.06
N ALA A 32 -16.51 34.40 16.03
CA ALA A 32 -17.83 34.67 16.59
C ALA A 32 -18.59 33.37 16.87
N ASP A 33 -18.96 33.19 18.14
CA ASP A 33 -19.96 32.25 18.63
C ASP A 33 -21.37 32.57 18.08
N GLY A 34 -22.21 31.56 17.87
CA GLY A 34 -23.60 31.77 17.47
C GLY A 34 -24.44 30.50 17.48
N SER A 35 -25.19 30.30 18.56
CA SER A 35 -26.11 29.19 18.78
C SER A 35 -27.46 29.38 18.04
N SER A 36 -27.96 28.28 17.46
CA SER A 36 -29.36 27.81 17.36
C SER A 36 -30.50 28.74 16.92
N LYS A 37 -31.17 28.42 15.80
CA LYS A 37 -32.66 28.31 15.72
C LYS A 37 -33.18 27.73 14.40
N GLY A 38 -34.07 26.74 14.51
CA GLY A 38 -34.99 26.26 13.47
C GLY A 38 -35.09 24.74 13.55
N GLY A 39 -36.22 24.07 13.82
CA GLY A 39 -37.61 24.50 13.93
C GLY A 39 -38.49 23.40 13.33
N ALA A 40 -39.24 22.69 14.19
CA ALA A 40 -40.37 21.77 13.88
C ALA A 40 -40.06 20.53 13.00
N ALA A 41 -40.75 19.38 13.09
CA ALA A 41 -42.04 19.07 13.65
C ALA A 41 -42.12 17.60 14.10
N SER A 42 -43.00 17.37 15.07
CA SER A 42 -43.40 16.10 15.67
C SER A 42 -44.19 15.19 14.73
N GLY A 43 -44.04 13.88 14.88
CA GLY A 43 -44.93 12.87 14.29
C GLY A 43 -44.60 11.45 14.77
N THR A 44 -45.42 10.91 15.65
CA THR A 44 -45.38 9.51 16.15
C THR A 44 -46.75 8.85 15.84
N PRO A 45 -46.94 7.54 16.06
CA PRO A 45 -46.67 6.41 15.17
C PRO A 45 -47.97 5.74 14.64
N GLY A 46 -47.85 4.98 13.54
CA GLY A 46 -48.95 4.22 12.93
C GLY A 46 -48.92 2.72 13.25
N THR A 47 -50.11 2.19 13.55
CA THR A 47 -50.46 0.97 14.27
C THR A 47 -50.34 -0.35 13.50
N SER A 48 -50.22 -1.42 14.29
CA SER A 48 -50.34 -2.84 13.97
C SER A 48 -51.62 -3.24 13.22
N ALA A 49 -51.51 -4.29 12.39
CA ALA A 49 -52.63 -5.12 11.98
C ALA A 49 -52.24 -6.60 11.93
N THR A 50 -52.94 -7.41 12.72
CA THR A 50 -53.03 -8.87 12.62
C THR A 50 -54.23 -9.24 11.76
N PRO A 51 -54.22 -10.42 11.11
CA PRO A 51 -55.38 -11.30 11.24
C PRO A 51 -55.02 -12.74 11.59
N SER A 52 -56.06 -13.39 12.12
CA SER A 52 -56.15 -14.69 12.78
C SER A 52 -55.93 -15.91 11.87
N GLY A 53 -55.55 -17.04 12.49
CA GLY A 53 -55.14 -18.27 11.81
C GLY A 53 -56.19 -19.37 11.68
N THR A 54 -55.75 -20.56 11.23
CA THR A 54 -56.35 -21.87 11.55
C THR A 54 -55.46 -23.01 11.05
N GLY A 55 -55.23 -24.03 11.89
CA GLY A 55 -55.34 -25.43 11.47
C GLY A 55 -54.10 -26.25 11.06
N ALA A 56 -53.93 -27.35 11.79
CA ALA A 56 -53.47 -28.69 11.34
C ALA A 56 -51.97 -29.05 11.40
N SER A 57 -51.67 -29.86 12.44
CA SER A 57 -50.91 -31.12 12.44
C SER A 57 -49.82 -31.35 11.39
N GLY A 58 -48.58 -31.45 11.87
CA GLY A 58 -47.46 -32.05 11.14
C GLY A 58 -46.30 -32.36 12.08
N THR A 59 -46.15 -33.63 12.43
CA THR A 59 -44.99 -34.22 13.10
C THR A 59 -43.71 -34.10 12.26
N GLY A 60 -42.60 -33.69 12.87
CA GLY A 60 -41.25 -33.99 12.38
C GLY A 60 -40.34 -32.77 12.22
N GLY A 61 -39.13 -32.84 12.80
CA GLY A 61 -38.02 -31.97 12.43
C GLY A 61 -37.50 -31.04 13.53
N THR A 62 -36.96 -31.59 14.62
CA THR A 62 -35.96 -30.86 15.42
C THR A 62 -34.69 -30.73 14.61
N GLY A 63 -34.45 -29.53 14.09
CA GLY A 63 -33.27 -29.21 13.29
C GLY A 63 -33.26 -27.73 12.95
N ALA A 64 -33.25 -26.88 13.98
CA ALA A 64 -32.94 -25.46 13.79
C ALA A 64 -31.50 -25.39 13.26
N SER A 65 -31.37 -25.11 11.96
CA SER A 65 -30.10 -24.74 11.36
C SER A 65 -29.58 -23.50 12.07
N ALA A 66 -28.56 -23.69 12.91
CA ALA A 66 -27.80 -22.61 13.49
C ALA A 66 -27.26 -21.73 12.34
N PRO A 67 -27.32 -20.39 12.45
CA PRO A 67 -26.67 -19.52 11.49
C PRO A 67 -25.19 -19.91 11.42
N ALA A 68 -24.72 -20.20 10.20
CA ALA A 68 -23.34 -20.53 9.92
C ALA A 68 -22.43 -19.49 10.57
N ALA A 69 -21.51 -19.97 11.40
CA ALA A 69 -20.47 -19.13 11.99
C ALA A 69 -19.76 -18.38 10.87
N ARG A 70 -19.71 -17.05 10.98
CA ARG A 70 -18.83 -16.24 10.14
C ARG A 70 -17.41 -16.80 10.26
N PRO A 71 -16.63 -16.87 9.17
CA PRO A 71 -15.24 -17.28 9.27
C PRO A 71 -14.54 -16.38 10.28
N SER A 72 -13.87 -17.02 11.24
CA SER A 72 -13.19 -16.41 12.36
C SER A 72 -12.27 -15.30 11.89
N SER A 73 -12.43 -14.10 12.47
CA SER A 73 -11.43 -13.04 12.38
C SER A 73 -10.09 -13.62 12.78
N SER A 74 -9.07 -13.45 11.93
CA SER A 74 -7.70 -13.73 12.34
C SER A 74 -7.41 -12.95 13.62
N PRO A 75 -6.71 -13.53 14.61
CA PRO A 75 -6.39 -12.81 15.84
C PRO A 75 -5.64 -11.53 15.49
N PRO A 76 -5.97 -10.38 16.11
CA PRO A 76 -5.30 -9.13 15.82
C PRO A 76 -3.78 -9.30 16.04
N ILE A 77 -2.98 -8.86 15.07
CA ILE A 77 -1.53 -8.86 15.21
C ILE A 77 -1.22 -7.81 16.29
N PRO A 78 -0.67 -8.19 17.46
CA PRO A 78 -0.37 -7.22 18.50
C PRO A 78 0.43 -6.04 17.93
N MET A 79 0.12 -4.83 18.38
CA MET A 79 0.87 -3.62 18.05
C MET A 79 1.82 -3.31 19.22
N PRO A 80 3.02 -3.92 19.27
CA PRO A 80 3.98 -3.57 20.31
C PRO A 80 4.43 -2.12 20.12
N PRO A 81 4.78 -1.40 21.20
CA PRO A 81 5.47 -0.13 21.05
C PRO A 81 6.78 -0.33 20.28
N VAL A 82 7.11 0.64 19.43
CA VAL A 82 8.41 0.68 18.74
C VAL A 82 9.53 0.82 19.77
N ASP A 83 10.61 0.06 19.57
CA ASP A 83 11.87 0.20 20.30
C ASP A 83 12.77 1.16 19.53
N GLU A 84 12.78 2.43 19.94
CA GLU A 84 13.56 3.50 19.32
C GLU A 84 15.07 3.21 19.27
N SER A 85 15.57 2.32 20.14
CA SER A 85 16.98 1.91 20.13
C SER A 85 17.34 0.99 18.95
N LYS A 86 16.34 0.34 18.34
CA LYS A 86 16.50 -0.54 17.17
C LYS A 86 16.30 0.17 15.84
N GLN A 87 15.90 1.45 15.86
CA GLN A 87 15.67 2.22 14.66
C GLN A 87 16.98 2.46 13.88
N PRO A 88 17.03 2.13 12.58
CA PRO A 88 18.17 2.44 11.72
C PRO A 88 18.46 3.94 11.68
N LYS A 89 19.74 4.31 11.78
CA LYS A 89 20.22 5.69 11.69
C LYS A 89 21.02 5.92 10.41
N THR A 90 21.49 4.86 9.77
CA THR A 90 22.32 4.91 8.57
C THR A 90 21.77 4.01 7.45
N ALA A 91 22.17 4.30 6.21
CA ALA A 91 21.80 3.48 5.06
C ALA A 91 22.37 2.04 5.14
N ALA A 92 23.47 1.83 5.89
CA ALA A 92 24.00 0.50 6.11
C ALA A 92 23.08 -0.31 7.04
N GLU A 93 22.73 0.25 8.19
CA GLU A 93 21.80 -0.37 9.14
C GLU A 93 20.42 -0.61 8.52
N ALA A 94 19.95 0.29 7.67
CA ALA A 94 18.70 0.13 6.93
C ALA A 94 18.75 -1.06 5.96
N ARG A 95 19.86 -1.24 5.23
CA ARG A 95 20.04 -2.42 4.37
C ARG A 95 20.11 -3.72 5.18
N ASP A 96 20.73 -3.68 6.35
CA ASP A 96 20.75 -4.84 7.25
C ASP A 96 19.35 -5.18 7.75
N LEU A 97 18.51 -4.17 8.03
CA LEU A 97 17.10 -4.37 8.39
C LEU A 97 16.29 -4.93 7.21
N LEU A 98 16.45 -4.40 6.00
CA LEU A 98 15.83 -4.95 4.79
C LEU A 98 16.17 -6.43 4.59
N ALA A 99 17.41 -6.83 4.89
CA ALA A 99 17.83 -8.22 4.80
C ALA A 99 17.19 -9.15 5.85
N ARG A 100 16.50 -8.62 6.87
CA ARG A 100 15.76 -9.40 7.88
C ARG A 100 14.26 -9.42 7.64
N ILE A 101 13.72 -8.39 6.98
CA ILE A 101 12.34 -8.34 6.52
C ILE A 101 12.28 -8.99 5.13
N ILE A 102 12.25 -10.32 5.11
CA ILE A 102 12.28 -11.17 3.92
C ILE A 102 10.90 -11.74 3.66
N ILE A 103 10.34 -11.44 2.50
CA ILE A 103 9.29 -12.24 1.89
C ILE A 103 9.87 -13.22 0.87
N ALA A 104 9.46 -14.48 0.96
CA ALA A 104 9.80 -15.53 0.03
C ALA A 104 8.53 -16.03 -0.70
N GLU A 105 8.73 -16.84 -1.73
CA GLU A 105 7.67 -17.37 -2.59
C GLU A 105 6.57 -18.08 -1.80
N HIS A 106 7.00 -18.96 -0.88
CA HIS A 106 6.10 -19.78 -0.07
C HIS A 106 5.23 -18.97 0.91
N ASP A 107 5.66 -17.76 1.28
CA ASP A 107 4.87 -16.85 2.12
C ASP A 107 3.67 -16.27 1.34
N LEU A 108 3.83 -16.11 0.02
CA LEU A 108 2.80 -15.58 -0.87
C LEU A 108 1.85 -16.68 -1.35
N GLY A 109 2.38 -17.86 -1.69
CA GLY A 109 1.57 -19.00 -2.09
C GLY A 109 2.35 -20.09 -2.85
N PRO A 110 1.75 -21.28 -3.02
CA PRO A 110 2.44 -22.43 -3.60
C PRO A 110 2.80 -22.28 -5.09
N ASP A 111 2.02 -21.49 -5.84
CA ASP A 111 2.23 -21.28 -7.29
C ASP A 111 3.07 -20.04 -7.61
N VAL A 112 3.52 -19.32 -6.58
CA VAL A 112 4.30 -18.09 -6.73
C VAL A 112 5.76 -18.45 -7.02
N VAL A 113 6.35 -17.80 -8.03
CA VAL A 113 7.76 -17.96 -8.39
C VAL A 113 8.45 -16.61 -8.51
N ARG A 114 9.78 -16.59 -8.44
CA ARG A 114 10.57 -15.37 -8.65
C ARG A 114 10.45 -14.88 -10.09
N SER A 115 10.34 -13.57 -10.23
CA SER A 115 10.52 -12.90 -11.52
C SER A 115 12.00 -12.67 -11.81
N THR A 116 12.33 -12.32 -13.05
CA THR A 116 13.67 -11.89 -13.45
C THR A 116 13.58 -10.46 -14.02
N PRO A 117 14.31 -9.48 -13.45
CA PRO A 117 15.12 -9.58 -12.23
C PRO A 117 14.26 -9.84 -10.98
N PHE A 118 14.85 -10.51 -9.98
CA PHE A 118 14.15 -10.86 -8.74
C PHE A 118 14.02 -9.68 -7.78
N GLU A 119 15.07 -8.88 -7.63
CA GLU A 119 15.11 -7.80 -6.66
C GLU A 119 15.64 -6.53 -7.31
N SER A 120 15.05 -5.39 -6.97
CA SER A 120 15.54 -4.07 -7.36
C SER A 120 16.79 -3.69 -6.56
N GLY A 121 17.65 -2.84 -7.13
CA GLY A 121 18.77 -2.29 -6.37
C GLY A 121 18.25 -1.34 -5.28
N PRO A 122 18.87 -1.30 -4.08
CA PRO A 122 18.25 -0.65 -2.93
C PRO A 122 18.29 0.89 -2.92
N GLY A 123 18.76 1.48 -4.02
CA GLY A 123 18.91 2.92 -4.21
C GLY A 123 18.00 3.48 -5.30
N ARG A 124 16.97 2.73 -5.70
CA ARG A 124 16.08 3.04 -6.83
C ARG A 124 14.68 3.25 -6.28
N TRP A 125 14.13 4.44 -6.48
CA TRP A 125 12.84 4.84 -5.96
C TRP A 125 11.82 5.02 -7.09
N PRO A 126 10.59 4.47 -6.99
CA PRO A 126 9.52 4.78 -7.93
C PRO A 126 8.98 6.18 -7.67
N VAL A 127 8.91 7.03 -8.70
CA VAL A 127 8.35 8.38 -8.63
C VAL A 127 7.25 8.53 -9.66
N LEU A 128 6.06 8.98 -9.27
CA LEU A 128 4.99 9.30 -10.19
C LEU A 128 5.09 10.77 -10.62
N ASP A 129 5.49 11.02 -11.86
CA ASP A 129 5.66 12.38 -12.37
C ASP A 129 4.33 13.13 -12.58
N GLU A 130 4.41 14.41 -12.93
CA GLU A 130 3.24 15.26 -13.20
C GLU A 130 2.42 14.79 -14.41
N SER A 131 3.01 14.01 -15.31
CA SER A 131 2.33 13.39 -16.45
C SER A 131 1.69 12.04 -16.10
N CYS A 132 1.65 11.69 -14.81
CA CYS A 132 1.15 10.41 -14.29
C CYS A 132 1.88 9.21 -14.90
N VAL A 133 3.18 9.35 -15.17
CA VAL A 133 4.06 8.27 -15.62
C VAL A 133 5.04 7.91 -14.51
N TRP A 134 5.16 6.63 -14.22
CA TRP A 134 6.13 6.13 -13.26
C TRP A 134 7.55 6.20 -13.83
N GLN A 135 8.42 6.85 -13.07
CA GLN A 135 9.85 6.95 -13.31
C GLN A 135 10.62 6.17 -12.24
N THR A 136 11.92 6.01 -12.48
CA THR A 136 12.84 5.46 -11.47
C THR A 136 13.94 6.47 -11.18
N GLU A 137 14.00 6.92 -9.95
CA GLU A 137 14.95 7.93 -9.49
C GLU A 137 15.86 7.40 -8.37
N GLY A 138 16.74 8.26 -7.84
CA GLY A 138 17.49 7.97 -6.62
C GLY A 138 16.59 8.04 -5.38
N LEU A 139 17.09 7.56 -4.24
CA LEU A 139 16.33 7.65 -2.98
C LEU A 139 16.07 9.11 -2.62
N PRO A 140 14.85 9.45 -2.19
CA PRO A 140 14.58 10.75 -1.59
C PRO A 140 15.30 10.87 -0.24
N ALA A 141 15.47 12.11 0.23
CA ALA A 141 16.31 12.42 1.40
C ALA A 141 15.79 11.83 2.72
N ASP A 142 14.51 11.48 2.79
CA ASP A 142 13.82 10.88 3.92
C ASP A 142 13.82 9.34 3.88
N VAL A 143 14.48 8.73 2.90
CA VAL A 143 14.58 7.26 2.74
C VAL A 143 16.03 6.81 2.88
N LEU A 144 16.27 5.92 3.84
CA LEU A 144 17.59 5.31 4.08
C LEU A 144 17.88 4.17 3.11
N ALA A 145 16.88 3.34 2.82
CA ALA A 145 16.96 2.25 1.86
C ALA A 145 15.54 1.77 1.49
N THR A 146 15.39 1.22 0.29
CA THR A 146 14.20 0.47 -0.12
C THR A 146 14.64 -0.81 -0.81
N SER A 147 13.78 -1.83 -0.87
CA SER A 147 13.98 -2.97 -1.75
C SER A 147 12.63 -3.45 -2.27
N THR A 148 12.56 -3.75 -3.56
CA THR A 148 11.40 -4.37 -4.19
C THR A 148 11.78 -5.74 -4.73
N ARG A 149 11.09 -6.76 -4.26
CA ARG A 149 11.14 -8.11 -4.83
C ARG A 149 9.98 -8.35 -5.77
N HIS A 150 10.28 -9.00 -6.87
CA HIS A 150 9.37 -9.26 -7.97
C HIS A 150 9.09 -10.76 -8.04
N PHE A 151 7.81 -11.09 -8.01
CA PHE A 151 7.29 -12.44 -8.14
C PHE A 151 6.23 -12.48 -9.23
N HIS A 152 5.88 -13.68 -9.68
CA HIS A 152 4.75 -13.89 -10.55
C HIS A 152 4.15 -15.28 -10.34
N ILE A 153 2.90 -15.44 -10.75
CA ILE A 153 2.29 -16.74 -10.94
C ILE A 153 2.32 -17.02 -12.45
N PRO A 154 2.90 -18.13 -12.91
CA PRO A 154 2.96 -18.45 -14.32
C PRO A 154 1.55 -18.60 -14.94
N ALA A 155 1.41 -18.22 -16.21
CA ALA A 155 0.18 -18.52 -16.95
C ALA A 155 0.03 -20.03 -17.11
N LYS A 156 -1.13 -20.57 -16.72
CA LYS A 156 -1.43 -22.01 -16.73
C LYS A 156 -2.93 -22.24 -16.79
N ASP A 157 -3.35 -23.34 -17.43
CA ASP A 157 -4.75 -23.80 -17.43
C ASP A 157 -5.76 -22.72 -17.89
N GLY A 158 -5.37 -21.91 -18.89
CA GLY A 158 -6.19 -20.81 -19.42
C GLY A 158 -6.19 -19.53 -18.56
N ARG A 159 -5.47 -19.52 -17.43
CA ARG A 159 -5.26 -18.35 -16.57
C ARG A 159 -4.02 -17.59 -17.03
N GLY A 160 -4.10 -16.26 -17.02
CA GLY A 160 -2.99 -15.39 -17.37
C GLY A 160 -1.94 -15.25 -16.26
N ARG A 161 -0.81 -14.61 -16.57
CA ARG A 161 0.28 -14.38 -15.61
C ARG A 161 -0.08 -13.26 -14.61
N VAL A 162 -0.15 -13.59 -13.33
CA VAL A 162 -0.26 -12.60 -12.24
C VAL A 162 1.12 -12.07 -11.88
N ARG A 163 1.26 -10.77 -11.64
CA ARG A 163 2.52 -10.16 -11.16
C ARG A 163 2.34 -9.66 -9.74
N ILE A 164 3.35 -9.89 -8.92
CA ILE A 164 3.37 -9.49 -7.51
C ILE A 164 4.67 -8.74 -7.24
N ASN A 165 4.56 -7.53 -6.69
CA ASN A 165 5.69 -6.77 -6.20
C ASN A 165 5.57 -6.65 -4.68
N ALA A 166 6.67 -6.94 -3.99
CA ALA A 166 6.78 -6.75 -2.55
C ALA A 166 7.87 -5.73 -2.25
N THR A 167 7.50 -4.62 -1.62
CA THR A 167 8.41 -3.52 -1.32
C THR A 167 8.52 -3.34 0.18
N VAL A 168 9.74 -3.08 0.65
CA VAL A 168 10.01 -2.62 2.02
C VAL A 168 10.83 -1.34 1.93
N THR A 169 10.39 -0.29 2.62
CA THR A 169 11.11 0.99 2.70
C THR A 169 11.45 1.30 4.15
N VAL A 170 12.65 1.82 4.37
CA VAL A 170 13.15 2.25 5.67
C VAL A 170 13.44 3.75 5.62
N HIS A 171 12.83 4.49 6.53
CA HIS A 171 12.96 5.94 6.69
C HIS A 171 13.86 6.29 7.88
N HIS A 172 14.20 7.58 8.03
CA HIS A 172 14.92 8.02 9.22
C HIS A 172 14.01 8.09 10.45
N SER A 173 12.70 8.28 10.27
CA SER A 173 11.74 8.43 11.36
C SER A 173 10.40 7.75 11.11
N ARG A 174 9.65 7.53 12.20
CA ARG A 174 8.24 7.12 12.14
C ARG A 174 7.37 8.16 11.43
N GLU A 175 7.68 9.44 11.56
CA GLU A 175 6.90 10.50 10.91
C GLU A 175 7.07 10.44 9.38
N GLU A 176 8.30 10.29 8.90
CA GLU A 176 8.60 10.20 7.46
C GLU A 176 7.98 8.98 6.79
N SER A 177 7.95 7.82 7.46
CA SER A 177 7.25 6.65 6.93
C SER A 177 5.73 6.85 6.87
N GLY A 178 5.16 7.66 7.77
CA GLY A 178 3.74 8.07 7.70
C GLY A 178 3.48 9.02 6.53
N TRP A 179 4.41 9.94 6.27
CA TRP A 179 4.33 10.83 5.10
C TRP A 179 4.35 10.08 3.77
N GLU A 180 5.02 8.92 3.68
CA GLU A 180 4.92 8.06 2.49
C GLU A 180 3.48 7.60 2.23
N THR A 181 2.76 7.17 3.27
CA THR A 181 1.35 6.75 3.16
C THR A 181 0.45 7.90 2.70
N ALA A 182 0.67 9.11 3.22
CA ALA A 182 -0.05 10.30 2.78
C ALA A 182 0.24 10.63 1.30
N ARG A 183 1.52 10.58 0.87
CA ARG A 183 1.91 10.82 -0.52
C ARG A 183 1.28 9.79 -1.47
N ALA A 184 1.22 8.51 -1.08
CA ALA A 184 0.54 7.49 -1.86
C ALA A 184 -0.94 7.85 -2.12
N MET A 185 -1.66 8.34 -1.11
CA MET A 185 -3.04 8.81 -1.27
C MET A 185 -3.14 10.03 -2.19
N GLU A 186 -2.23 10.99 -2.06
CA GLU A 186 -2.17 12.17 -2.95
C GLU A 186 -1.92 11.77 -4.41
N GLU A 187 -1.05 10.79 -4.65
CA GLU A 187 -0.76 10.25 -5.98
C GLU A 187 -2.00 9.65 -6.64
N VAL A 188 -2.81 8.88 -5.91
CA VAL A 188 -4.08 8.31 -6.43
C VAL A 188 -5.07 9.41 -6.79
N LEU A 189 -5.23 10.40 -5.92
CA LEU A 189 -6.17 11.50 -6.13
C LEU A 189 -5.77 12.37 -7.32
N ARG A 190 -4.47 12.59 -7.51
CA ARG A 190 -3.91 13.36 -8.62
C ARG A 190 -3.94 12.59 -9.93
N CYS A 191 -3.64 11.30 -9.89
CA CYS A 191 -3.46 10.43 -11.04
C CYS A 191 -4.25 9.13 -10.89
N PRO A 192 -5.58 9.16 -11.09
CA PRO A 192 -6.40 7.95 -11.06
C PRO A 192 -6.11 7.01 -12.25
N ASP A 193 -5.51 7.54 -13.32
CA ASP A 193 -4.95 6.75 -14.41
C ASP A 193 -3.44 6.98 -14.44
N GLN A 194 -2.66 5.89 -14.41
CA GLN A 194 -1.20 5.94 -14.32
C GLN A 194 -0.56 5.05 -15.38
N LYS A 195 0.54 5.50 -15.95
CA LYS A 195 1.34 4.70 -16.89
C LYS A 195 2.54 4.11 -16.16
N LEU A 196 2.61 2.80 -16.08
CA LEU A 196 3.71 2.11 -15.39
C LEU A 196 4.96 2.02 -16.28
N ARG A 197 4.74 1.75 -17.56
CA ARG A 197 5.74 1.76 -18.64
C ARG A 197 5.03 1.66 -19.98
N GLU A 198 5.77 1.59 -21.08
CA GLU A 198 5.19 1.34 -22.39
C GLU A 198 4.38 0.04 -22.39
N GLY A 199 3.11 0.13 -22.79
CA GLY A 199 2.18 -1.00 -22.87
C GLY A 199 1.60 -1.46 -21.53
N GLU A 200 1.89 -0.78 -20.42
CA GLU A 200 1.33 -1.10 -19.10
C GLU A 200 0.74 0.12 -18.39
N ASP A 201 -0.54 0.02 -18.05
CA ASP A 201 -1.31 1.08 -17.43
C ASP A 201 -2.08 0.56 -16.21
N LEU A 202 -2.26 1.46 -15.25
CA LEU A 202 -3.30 1.38 -14.22
C LEU A 202 -4.41 2.37 -14.57
N LYS A 203 -5.67 1.96 -14.39
CA LYS A 203 -6.85 2.77 -14.73
C LYS A 203 -7.87 2.76 -13.60
N GLY A 204 -8.53 3.91 -13.42
CA GLY A 204 -9.61 4.08 -12.46
C GLY A 204 -9.20 3.74 -11.03
N LEU A 205 -8.00 4.14 -10.64
CA LEU A 205 -7.46 3.95 -9.30
C LEU A 205 -8.29 4.75 -8.29
N TRP A 206 -8.54 4.09 -7.18
CA TRP A 206 -9.10 4.70 -5.98
C TRP A 206 -8.42 4.06 -4.78
N GLY A 207 -8.34 4.81 -3.69
CA GLY A 207 -7.66 4.34 -2.50
C GLY A 207 -8.28 4.89 -1.22
N GLY A 208 -7.75 4.39 -0.11
CA GLY A 208 -8.13 4.80 1.23
C GLY A 208 -6.95 4.64 2.18
N VAL A 209 -6.87 5.57 3.14
CA VAL A 209 -5.94 5.53 4.27
C VAL A 209 -6.72 5.25 5.55
N PHE A 210 -6.14 4.45 6.44
CA PHE A 210 -6.78 4.05 7.69
C PHE A 210 -5.74 4.04 8.80
N TYR A 211 -5.83 5.01 9.71
CA TYR A 211 -4.98 5.04 10.89
C TYR A 211 -5.35 3.90 11.86
N LEU A 212 -4.44 3.53 12.76
CA LEU A 212 -4.71 2.53 13.79
C LEU A 212 -6.01 2.84 14.56
N GLY A 213 -6.95 1.89 14.56
CA GLY A 213 -8.27 1.99 15.17
C GLY A 213 -9.39 2.44 14.23
N GLU A 214 -9.07 2.90 13.01
CA GLU A 214 -10.04 3.29 12.01
C GLU A 214 -10.39 2.14 11.07
N GLN A 215 -11.66 2.01 10.66
CA GLN A 215 -12.11 1.06 9.63
C GLN A 215 -11.56 -0.37 9.81
N MET A 216 -11.48 -0.85 11.05
CA MET A 216 -10.93 -2.16 11.43
C MET A 216 -9.41 -2.33 11.20
N ASN A 217 -8.65 -1.26 10.98
CA ASN A 217 -7.19 -1.33 11.05
C ASN A 217 -6.75 -1.52 12.50
N GLU A 218 -6.47 -2.78 12.87
CA GLU A 218 -5.95 -3.16 14.19
C GLU A 218 -4.53 -3.76 14.10
N TRP A 219 -3.88 -3.66 12.94
CA TRP A 219 -2.69 -4.48 12.61
C TRP A 219 -1.47 -3.67 12.17
N THR A 220 -1.61 -2.37 11.94
CA THR A 220 -0.53 -1.46 11.55
C THR A 220 -0.80 -0.04 12.05
N GLU A 221 0.24 0.80 12.17
CA GLU A 221 0.10 2.17 12.67
C GLU A 221 -0.70 3.04 11.69
N ASP A 222 -0.44 2.84 10.40
CA ASP A 222 -1.14 3.49 9.29
C ASP A 222 -1.18 2.51 8.12
N ALA A 223 -2.32 2.46 7.44
CA ALA A 223 -2.57 1.56 6.33
C ALA A 223 -3.04 2.35 5.12
N PHE A 224 -2.55 1.97 3.96
CA PHE A 224 -3.08 2.42 2.69
C PHE A 224 -3.48 1.24 1.82
N THR A 225 -4.61 1.37 1.13
CA THR A 225 -5.05 0.42 0.12
C THR A 225 -5.47 1.16 -1.13
N GLU A 226 -5.04 0.66 -2.28
CA GLU A 226 -5.40 1.13 -3.61
C GLU A 226 -5.99 -0.02 -4.41
N SER A 227 -6.99 0.26 -5.24
CA SER A 227 -7.58 -0.70 -6.16
C SER A 227 -7.93 -0.04 -7.49
N GLY A 228 -7.93 -0.83 -8.56
CA GLY A 228 -8.33 -0.36 -9.88
C GLY A 228 -8.15 -1.44 -10.94
N LYS A 229 -7.84 -1.02 -12.16
CA LYS A 229 -7.66 -1.92 -13.31
C LYS A 229 -6.25 -1.87 -13.85
N TYR A 230 -5.69 -3.04 -14.15
CA TYR A 230 -4.42 -3.21 -14.85
C TYR A 230 -4.66 -3.58 -16.30
N VAL A 231 -4.01 -2.84 -17.20
CA VAL A 231 -4.01 -3.09 -18.65
C VAL A 231 -2.57 -3.41 -19.06
N ASN A 232 -2.41 -4.53 -19.77
CA ASN A 232 -1.12 -4.94 -20.31
C ASN A 232 -1.29 -5.46 -21.73
N ALA A 233 -0.74 -4.73 -22.70
CA ALA A 233 -0.81 -5.09 -24.11
C ALA A 233 -0.15 -6.45 -24.44
N GLN A 234 0.81 -6.88 -23.63
CA GLN A 234 1.58 -8.12 -23.85
C GLN A 234 0.91 -9.36 -23.25
N ASP A 235 0.01 -9.20 -22.27
CA ASP A 235 -0.61 -10.31 -21.54
C ASP A 235 -2.13 -10.30 -21.67
N GLY A 236 -2.62 -10.39 -22.90
CA GLY A 236 -4.05 -10.53 -23.18
C GLY A 236 -4.85 -9.23 -23.15
N GLY A 237 -4.21 -8.08 -22.98
CA GLY A 237 -4.79 -6.76 -23.22
C GLY A 237 -5.62 -6.17 -22.08
N GLY A 238 -6.00 -6.94 -21.06
CA GLY A 238 -6.80 -6.43 -19.93
C GLY A 238 -8.14 -5.81 -20.36
N PRO A 239 -8.84 -5.07 -19.47
CA PRO A 239 -8.46 -4.75 -18.10
C PRO A 239 -8.66 -5.91 -17.12
N TYR A 240 -7.70 -6.12 -16.22
CA TYR A 240 -7.76 -7.05 -15.10
C TYR A 240 -7.75 -6.31 -13.77
N ASP A 241 -8.11 -6.97 -12.68
CA ASP A 241 -8.06 -6.33 -11.37
C ASP A 241 -6.63 -6.01 -10.93
N TYR A 242 -6.50 -4.96 -10.16
CA TYR A 242 -5.27 -4.55 -9.51
C TYR A 242 -5.57 -4.13 -8.07
N THR A 243 -4.72 -4.56 -7.15
CA THR A 243 -4.78 -4.21 -5.74
C THR A 243 -3.38 -3.93 -5.23
N TRP A 244 -3.23 -2.86 -4.46
CA TRP A 244 -2.02 -2.56 -3.70
C TRP A 244 -2.39 -2.25 -2.25
N SER A 245 -1.60 -2.76 -1.31
CA SER A 245 -1.69 -2.39 0.10
C SER A 245 -0.33 -2.05 0.64
N GLN A 246 -0.27 -1.00 1.44
CA GLN A 246 0.88 -0.54 2.21
C GLN A 246 0.51 -0.46 3.69
N ALA A 247 1.49 -0.71 4.55
CA ALA A 247 1.34 -0.69 5.99
C ALA A 247 2.60 -0.17 6.67
N GLN A 248 2.44 0.55 7.77
CA GLN A 248 3.50 1.22 8.53
C GLN A 248 3.75 0.58 9.91
N PHE A 249 5.03 0.48 10.30
CA PHE A 249 5.42 0.26 11.68
C PHE A 249 6.73 0.98 12.01
N GLY A 250 6.65 2.01 12.84
CA GLY A 250 7.82 2.85 13.14
C GLY A 250 8.41 3.42 11.85
N PRO A 251 9.74 3.36 11.63
CA PRO A 251 10.39 3.90 10.43
C PRO A 251 10.21 3.04 9.17
N VAL A 252 9.40 1.97 9.19
CA VAL A 252 9.29 1.03 8.08
C VAL A 252 7.91 1.09 7.45
N THR A 253 7.86 1.12 6.12
CA THR A 253 6.68 0.76 5.33
C THR A 253 6.91 -0.58 4.62
N VAL A 254 5.84 -1.36 4.51
CA VAL A 254 5.81 -2.61 3.74
C VAL A 254 4.64 -2.56 2.78
N ALA A 255 4.82 -3.06 1.57
CA ALA A 255 3.83 -2.94 0.50
C ALA A 255 3.76 -4.20 -0.38
N ILE A 256 2.55 -4.63 -0.71
CA ILE A 256 2.29 -5.67 -1.74
C ILE A 256 1.37 -5.11 -2.80
N ALA A 257 1.86 -5.07 -4.04
CA ALA A 257 1.05 -4.76 -5.22
C ALA A 257 0.87 -6.01 -6.07
N VAL A 258 -0.38 -6.33 -6.42
CA VAL A 258 -0.74 -7.47 -7.27
C VAL A 258 -1.48 -6.97 -8.50
N LYS A 259 -0.94 -7.32 -9.66
CA LYS A 259 -1.54 -7.06 -10.97
C LYS A 259 -2.14 -8.37 -11.48
N GLY A 260 -3.47 -8.38 -11.59
CA GLY A 260 -4.23 -9.53 -12.03
C GLY A 260 -4.07 -9.84 -13.51
N ALA A 261 -4.72 -10.93 -13.92
CA ALA A 261 -4.70 -11.42 -15.28
C ALA A 261 -6.02 -12.12 -15.61
N GLN A 262 -6.14 -12.62 -16.85
CA GLN A 262 -7.30 -13.40 -17.27
C GLN A 262 -7.54 -14.60 -16.33
N GLY A 263 -8.79 -14.82 -15.93
CA GLY A 263 -9.17 -15.98 -15.10
C GLY A 263 -8.67 -15.89 -13.66
N ILE A 264 -8.35 -14.70 -13.17
CA ILE A 264 -7.98 -14.44 -11.77
C ILE A 264 -9.05 -13.52 -11.17
N ALA A 265 -9.61 -13.92 -10.03
CA ALA A 265 -10.65 -13.15 -9.35
C ALA A 265 -10.04 -12.18 -8.31
N ASN A 266 -10.78 -11.10 -8.00
CA ASN A 266 -10.31 -10.05 -7.09
C ASN A 266 -10.04 -10.55 -5.66
N ASP A 267 -10.85 -11.48 -5.16
CA ASP A 267 -10.67 -12.10 -3.84
C ASP A 267 -9.37 -12.90 -3.74
N GLU A 268 -8.96 -13.53 -4.83
CA GLU A 268 -7.67 -14.20 -4.94
C GLU A 268 -6.51 -13.20 -4.88
N LEU A 269 -6.61 -12.06 -5.59
CA LEU A 269 -5.65 -10.95 -5.49
C LEU A 269 -5.50 -10.46 -4.05
N ASN A 270 -6.62 -10.19 -3.39
CA ASN A 270 -6.65 -9.69 -2.02
C ASN A 270 -6.03 -10.71 -1.05
N THR A 271 -6.13 -12.00 -1.33
CA THR A 271 -5.47 -13.04 -0.54
C THR A 271 -3.95 -12.94 -0.63
N TYR A 272 -3.37 -12.72 -1.81
CA TYR A 272 -1.93 -12.52 -1.96
C TYR A 272 -1.46 -11.23 -1.27
N VAL A 273 -2.23 -10.15 -1.41
CA VAL A 273 -1.95 -8.86 -0.75
C VAL A 273 -1.93 -9.04 0.76
N ALA A 274 -3.00 -9.59 1.35
CA ALA A 274 -3.14 -9.73 2.80
C ALA A 274 -2.07 -10.66 3.41
N LYS A 275 -1.74 -11.78 2.74
CA LYS A 275 -0.67 -12.67 3.20
C LYS A 275 0.68 -11.96 3.20
N GLY A 276 1.02 -11.29 2.10
CA GLY A 276 2.33 -10.67 1.97
C GLY A 276 2.52 -9.47 2.89
N THR A 277 1.54 -8.57 2.98
CA THR A 277 1.63 -7.42 3.89
C THR A 277 1.61 -7.87 5.34
N GLY A 278 0.77 -8.84 5.69
CA GLY A 278 0.73 -9.44 7.03
C GLY A 278 2.06 -10.06 7.45
N GLN A 279 2.67 -10.86 6.57
CA GLN A 279 3.95 -11.52 6.86
C GLN A 279 5.09 -10.52 7.04
N MET A 280 5.22 -9.54 6.13
CA MET A 280 6.26 -8.51 6.26
C MET A 280 6.04 -7.64 7.50
N MET A 281 4.78 -7.34 7.85
CA MET A 281 4.44 -6.59 9.05
C MET A 281 4.78 -7.35 10.34
N ILE A 282 4.56 -8.67 10.38
CA ILE A 282 4.99 -9.52 11.50
C ILE A 282 6.51 -9.41 11.70
N GLN A 283 7.29 -9.51 10.61
CA GLN A 283 8.74 -9.42 10.66
C GLN A 283 9.21 -8.02 11.09
N ALA A 284 8.62 -6.95 10.55
CA ALA A 284 8.91 -5.58 10.96
C ALA A 284 8.69 -5.37 12.47
N LYS A 285 7.58 -5.89 13.01
CA LYS A 285 7.27 -5.84 14.45
C LYS A 285 8.23 -6.66 15.31
N GLN A 286 8.69 -7.81 14.83
CA GLN A 286 9.69 -8.62 15.53
C GLN A 286 11.04 -7.89 15.61
N GLU A 287 11.44 -7.26 14.51
CA GLU A 287 12.70 -6.54 14.42
C GLU A 287 12.69 -5.24 15.23
N LEU A 288 11.61 -4.47 15.17
CA LEU A 288 11.56 -3.11 15.73
C LEU A 288 10.72 -2.98 17.00
N GLY A 289 9.93 -3.98 17.37
CA GLY A 289 9.08 -3.92 18.56
C GLY A 289 9.87 -4.12 19.85
N LYS A 290 9.37 -3.52 20.94
CA LYS A 290 9.81 -3.87 22.29
C LYS A 290 9.42 -5.33 22.58
N ALA A 291 10.32 -6.06 23.24
CA ALA A 291 9.99 -7.40 23.73
C ALA A 291 8.79 -7.33 24.67
N ALA A 292 7.89 -8.32 24.58
CA ALA A 292 6.88 -8.51 25.62
C ALA A 292 7.62 -8.82 26.93
N GLY A 293 7.42 -7.97 27.94
CA GLY A 293 8.00 -8.13 29.28
C GLY A 293 7.39 -9.29 30.06
#